data_AF-A0A1F6FIM9-F1
#
_entry.id   AF-A0A1F6FIM9-F1
#
_cell.length_a   1.000
_cell.length_b   1.000
_cell.length_c   1.000
_cell.angle_alpha   90.00
_cell.angle_beta   90.00
_cell.angle_gamma   90.00
#
_symmetry.space_group_name_H-M   'P 1'
#
loop_
_entity.id
_entity.type
_entity.pdbx_description
1 polymer ?
#
loop_
_entity_poly.entity_id
_entity_poly.type
_entity_poly.pdbx_seq_one_letter_code
_entity_poly.pdbx_strand_id
1 'polypeptide(L)'
;MTNTPKNFSELVGLFIGILTPVISLIFAITLLIIVWKLIDAWIINPGDTKKLDEGRQYAIWGIIGLVVMSTIWAIVRMIQSSLFGG
;
A
#
# COMPACT_ATOMS: atom_id res chain seq x y z
N MET A 1 -8.41 -21.96 16.67
CA MET A 1 -7.75 -21.96 17.99
C MET A 1 -7.99 -20.59 18.59
N THR A 2 -8.40 -20.51 19.85
CA THR A 2 -8.99 -19.32 20.48
C THR A 2 -8.07 -18.08 20.42
N ASN A 3 -8.41 -17.11 19.56
CA ASN A 3 -7.70 -15.84 19.36
C ASN A 3 -7.96 -14.84 20.51
N THR A 4 -7.91 -15.28 21.75
CA THR A 4 -7.96 -14.37 22.90
C THR A 4 -6.51 -14.03 23.25
N PRO A 5 -6.02 -12.85 22.87
CA PRO A 5 -4.64 -12.49 23.09
C PRO A 5 -4.37 -12.39 24.60
N LYS A 6 -3.33 -13.10 25.05
CA LYS A 6 -2.95 -13.21 26.45
C LYS A 6 -1.91 -12.16 26.86
N ASN A 7 -1.35 -11.45 25.90
CA ASN A 7 -0.26 -10.49 26.09
C ASN A 7 -0.32 -9.39 25.02
N PHE A 8 0.33 -8.25 25.27
CA PHE A 8 0.42 -7.14 24.31
C PHE A 8 1.02 -7.56 22.95
N SER A 9 2.00 -8.46 22.95
CA SER A 9 2.61 -8.98 21.72
C SER A 9 1.60 -9.72 20.82
N GLU A 10 0.73 -10.53 21.41
CA GLU A 10 -0.33 -11.23 20.67
C GLU A 10 -1.41 -10.27 20.14
N LEU A 11 -1.77 -9.23 20.90
CA LEU A 11 -2.66 -8.15 20.43
C LEU A 11 -2.07 -7.48 19.18
N VAL A 12 -0.83 -7.02 19.26
CA VAL A 12 -0.13 -6.36 18.15
C VAL A 12 -0.01 -7.29 16.94
N GLY A 13 0.33 -8.56 17.17
CA GLY A 13 0.39 -9.58 16.12
C GLY A 13 -0.95 -9.77 15.39
N LEU A 14 -2.07 -9.77 16.11
CA LEU A 14 -3.41 -9.86 15.53
C LEU A 14 -3.72 -8.64 14.65
N PHE A 15 -3.44 -7.42 15.14
CA PHE A 15 -3.63 -6.20 14.35
C PHE A 15 -2.77 -6.18 13.09
N ILE A 16 -1.48 -6.54 13.19
CA ILE A 16 -0.58 -6.64 12.04
C ILE A 16 -1.10 -7.69 11.05
N GLY A 17 -1.58 -8.84 11.53
CA GLY A 17 -2.15 -9.90 10.70
C GLY A 17 -3.37 -9.47 9.89
N ILE A 18 -4.18 -8.56 10.42
CA ILE A 18 -5.34 -7.98 9.71
C ILE A 18 -4.91 -6.84 8.77
N LEU A 19 -3.99 -5.97 9.20
CA LEU A 19 -3.57 -4.81 8.43
C LEU A 19 -2.76 -5.20 7.18
N THR A 20 -1.88 -6.20 7.28
CA THR A 20 -0.99 -6.62 6.19
C THR A 20 -1.75 -6.95 4.88
N PRO A 21 -2.79 -7.82 4.87
CA PRO A 21 -3.55 -8.11 3.65
C PRO A 21 -4.38 -6.92 3.17
N VAL A 22 -4.92 -6.08 4.06
CA VAL A 22 -5.68 -4.89 3.69
C VAL A 22 -4.81 -3.88 2.95
N ILE A 23 -3.60 -3.66 3.45
CA ILE A 23 -2.60 -2.77 2.82
C ILE A 23 -2.20 -3.31 1.44
N SER A 24 -1.95 -4.62 1.34
CA SER A 24 -1.63 -5.27 0.06
C SER A 24 -2.76 -5.15 -0.97
N LEU A 25 -4.01 -5.28 -0.51
CA LEU A 25 -5.19 -5.11 -1.36
C LEU A 25 -5.32 -3.68 -1.89
N ILE A 26 -5.18 -2.69 -1.01
CA ILE A 26 -5.20 -1.27 -1.41
C ILE A 26 -4.10 -0.99 -2.42
N PHE A 27 -2.88 -1.49 -2.17
CA PHE A 27 -1.76 -1.35 -3.09
C PHE A 27 -2.06 -1.92 -4.48
N ALA A 28 -2.61 -3.13 -4.54
CA ALA A 28 -2.98 -3.76 -5.82
C ALA A 28 -4.01 -2.92 -6.59
N ILE A 29 -5.02 -2.37 -5.89
CA ILE A 29 -6.03 -1.50 -6.50
C ILE A 29 -5.40 -0.18 -6.98
N THR A 30 -4.56 0.45 -6.15
CA THR A 30 -3.84 1.67 -6.53
C THR A 30 -2.99 1.45 -7.78
N LEU A 31 -2.25 0.34 -7.85
CA LEU A 31 -1.40 0.01 -9.00
C LEU A 31 -2.23 -0.21 -10.27
N LEU A 32 -3.37 -0.91 -10.16
CA LEU A 32 -4.33 -1.05 -11.26
C LEU A 32 -4.84 0.29 -11.77
N ILE A 33 -5.22 1.20 -10.87
CA ILE A 33 -5.71 2.53 -11.23
C ILE A 33 -4.61 3.33 -11.94
N ILE A 34 -3.38 3.29 -11.43
CA ILE A 34 -2.24 4.00 -12.04
C ILE A 34 -1.97 3.49 -13.45
N VAL A 35 -1.90 2.17 -13.63
CA VAL A 35 -1.67 1.56 -14.95
C VAL A 35 -2.79 1.91 -15.91
N TRP A 36 -4.05 1.80 -15.46
CA TRP A 36 -5.20 2.15 -16.28
C TRP A 36 -5.19 3.62 -16.69
N LYS A 37 -4.90 4.53 -15.75
CA LYS A 37 -4.82 5.97 -16.02
C LYS A 37 -3.68 6.34 -16.95
N LEU A 38 -2.53 5.65 -16.84
CA LEU A 38 -1.40 5.86 -17.75
C LEU A 38 -1.74 5.41 -19.17
N ILE A 39 -2.43 4.27 -19.32
CA ILE A 39 -2.92 3.78 -20.61
C ILE A 39 -3.98 4.74 -21.20
N ASP A 40 -4.95 5.20 -20.40
CA ASP A 40 -5.98 6.13 -20.89
C ASP A 40 -5.38 7.48 -21.35
N ALA A 41 -4.38 7.97 -20.63
CA ALA A 41 -3.71 9.23 -20.93
C ALA A 41 -2.80 9.17 -22.17
N TRP A 42 -2.09 8.06 -22.38
CA TRP A 42 -1.05 7.99 -23.42
C TRP A 42 -1.43 7.16 -24.65
N ILE A 43 -2.28 6.14 -24.49
CA ILE A 43 -2.64 5.20 -25.56
C ILE A 43 -4.04 5.48 -26.12
N ILE A 44 -5.02 5.73 -25.26
CA ILE A 44 -6.43 5.90 -25.70
C ILE A 44 -6.68 7.33 -26.21
N ASN A 45 -6.12 8.35 -25.55
CA ASN A 45 -6.36 9.75 -25.90
C ASN A 45 -5.06 10.51 -26.19
N PRO A 46 -4.27 10.08 -27.20
CA PRO A 46 -3.03 10.75 -27.54
C PRO A 46 -3.31 12.18 -28.00
N GLY A 47 -2.83 13.17 -27.23
CA GLY A 47 -2.95 14.60 -27.54
C GLY A 47 -3.91 15.39 -26.66
N ASP A 48 -4.66 14.75 -25.76
CA ASP A 48 -5.46 15.46 -24.76
C ASP A 48 -4.59 15.90 -23.59
N THR A 49 -4.18 17.18 -23.62
CA THR A 49 -3.35 17.81 -22.56
C THR A 49 -3.95 17.66 -21.17
N LYS A 50 -5.28 17.61 -21.02
CA LYS A 50 -5.92 17.42 -19.71
C LYS A 50 -5.71 16.02 -19.16
N LYS A 51 -5.87 15.00 -20.02
CA LYS A 51 -5.64 13.60 -19.61
C LYS A 51 -4.17 13.30 -19.35
N LEU A 52 -3.26 13.98 -20.06
CA LEU A 52 -1.82 13.91 -19.78
C LEU A 52 -1.48 14.48 -18.40
N ASP A 53 -2.07 15.61 -18.02
CA ASP A 53 -1.87 16.19 -16.68
C ASP A 53 -2.48 15.32 -15.58
N GLU A 54 -3.66 14.73 -15.81
CA GLU A 54 -4.22 13.73 -14.90
C GLU A 54 -3.27 12.54 -14.73
N GLY A 55 -2.76 11.97 -15.83
CA GLY A 55 -1.81 10.85 -15.79
C GLY A 55 -0.55 11.18 -14.98
N ARG A 56 -0.02 12.40 -15.11
CA ARG A 56 1.11 12.88 -14.29
C ARG A 56 0.77 12.97 -12.81
N GLN A 57 -0.41 13.47 -12.47
CA GLN A 57 -0.86 13.54 -11.08
C GLN A 57 -1.00 12.13 -10.48
N TYR A 58 -1.58 11.18 -11.22
CA TYR A 58 -1.67 9.79 -10.78
C TYR A 58 -0.31 9.11 -10.63
N ALA A 59 0.68 9.44 -11.47
CA ALA A 59 2.05 8.95 -11.29
C ALA A 59 2.68 9.42 -9.97
N ILE A 60 2.46 10.70 -9.59
CA ILE A 60 2.92 11.24 -8.30
C ILE A 60 2.23 10.52 -7.14
N TRP A 61 0.91 10.31 -7.22
CA TRP A 61 0.17 9.52 -6.22
C TRP A 61 0.68 8.08 -6.11
N GLY A 62 1.11 7.48 -7.23
CA GLY A 62 1.74 6.17 -7.23
C GLY A 62 3.06 6.12 -6.47
N ILE A 63 3.91 7.12 -6.67
CA ILE A 63 5.18 7.24 -5.92
C ILE A 63 4.91 7.41 -4.43
N ILE A 64 3.95 8.26 -4.06
CA ILE A 64 3.54 8.43 -2.66
C ILE A 64 3.05 7.10 -2.07
N GLY A 65 2.21 6.37 -2.80
CA GLY A 65 1.74 5.05 -2.40
C GLY A 65 2.89 4.06 -2.14
N LEU A 66 3.88 4.02 -3.02
CA LEU A 66 5.07 3.17 -2.86
C LEU A 66 5.90 3.53 -1.62
N VAL A 67 6.12 4.82 -1.36
CA VAL A 67 6.87 5.29 -0.18
C VAL A 67 6.12 4.94 1.10
N VAL A 68 4.81 5.15 1.14
CA VAL A 68 3.97 4.80 2.30
C VAL A 68 4.01 3.30 2.57
N MET A 69 3.89 2.45 1.53
CA MET A 69 3.96 1.00 1.70
C MET A 69 5.33 0.53 2.18
N SER A 70 6.41 1.10 1.65
CA SER A 70 7.77 0.81 2.13
C SER A 70 7.93 1.18 3.60
N THR A 71 7.41 2.35 4.00
CA THR A 71 7.46 2.85 5.39
C THR A 71 6.70 1.93 6.34
N ILE A 72 5.48 1.51 5.97
CA ILE A 72 4.68 0.61 6.80
C ILE A 72 5.38 -0.74 6.97
N TRP A 73 5.93 -1.32 5.89
CA TRP A 73 6.67 -2.58 5.98
C TRP A 73 7.91 -2.48 6.88
N ALA A 74 8.62 -1.36 6.81
CA ALA A 74 9.77 -1.09 7.68
C ALA A 74 9.36 -1.01 9.15
N ILE A 75 8.29 -0.28 9.47
CA ILE A 75 7.76 -0.15 10.83
C ILE A 75 7.26 -1.51 11.35
N VAL A 76 6.51 -2.26 10.54
CA VAL A 76 6.03 -3.59 10.90
C VAL A 76 7.19 -4.52 11.23
N ARG A 77 8.25 -4.56 10.41
CA ARG A 77 9.46 -5.34 10.69
C ARG A 77 10.16 -4.89 11.97
N MET A 78 10.25 -3.58 12.21
CA MET A 78 10.88 -3.05 13.42
C MET A 78 10.11 -3.44 14.68
N ILE A 79 8.79 -3.29 14.67
CA ILE A 79 7.92 -3.69 15.78
C ILE A 79 8.00 -5.21 15.99
N GLN A 80 8.00 -5.99 14.90
CA GLN A 80 8.12 -7.45 15.01
C GLN A 80 9.47 -7.86 15.61
N SER A 81 10.56 -7.26 15.16
CA SER A 81 11.90 -7.51 15.71
C SER A 81 12.00 -7.09 17.18
N SER A 82 11.32 -6.02 17.59
CA SER A 82 11.38 -5.53 18.97
C SER A 82 10.50 -6.34 19.93
N LEU A 83 9.37 -6.88 19.47
CA LEU A 83 8.39 -7.57 20.32
C LEU A 83 8.50 -9.11 20.28
N PHE A 84 9.06 -9.67 19.19
CA PHE A 84 9.20 -11.10 18.99
C PHE A 84 10.66 -11.55 18.76
N GLY A 85 11.61 -10.60 18.74
CA GLY A 85 13.05 -10.87 18.56
C GLY A 85 13.84 -10.97 19.86
N GLY A 86 13.19 -11.36 20.96
CA GLY A 86 13.80 -11.65 22.26
C GLY A 86 13.53 -13.09 22.68
#